data_AF-A0ABD6B5C1-F1
#
_entry.id   AF-A0ABD6B5C1-F1
#
_cell.length_a   1.000
_cell.length_b   1.000
_cell.length_c   1.000
_cell.angle_alpha   90.00
_cell.angle_beta   90.00
_cell.angle_gamma   90.00
#
_symmetry.space_group_name_H-M   'P 1'
#
loop_
_entity.id
_entity.type
_entity.pdbx_description
1 polymer ?
#
loop_
_entity_poly.entity_id
_entity_poly.type
_entity_poly.pdbx_seq_one_letter_code
_entity_poly.pdbx_strand_id
1 'polypeptide(L)'
;AADGSLVVHTTDFAPAVTDLDADGAFVDRVAAERLRRYEVEFAGYPVPVVLYRDGMLGSDRFATRYAVLEPDLLPGDEALIAECKERVWEASTEDVIGDGVDRRAFVAERARRLLSRRLTGRNTREWLASVRYRVRSALADLGVGLPPVDDRYAADRLDDLVYHVLRDYVGEGPLTVPIRDPNLEDIEANRVGERVKVVPRSEIADGGRVPTNLAFDTESSFVNVVTQLAASDGVELDASNPSAKVNLDPPGVAETVRCAVALPVISEGGPHVSIRKQAAEAMTPVDLLRNGTLSVDLVALLWLCYEHQGVVLFSGPTGVGKTTLMNAHMPFVPYDDRPVSIDEGSREVRLPHETGVSLTTRDHESEYKRVTMADLMTESNYLNPDTEVIAEINTPESFETFAETVNTGHGVVGTTHAEDVRTLVNRVVEQGVPAYLLEEIDLVVFPHRSDGDRYVARAVEFLTPEQADELPPGAGEVIEKGDTTICFNEVFARDVTGEFSLAGPSDPAAPDDRGFRLFHRIAAATDRSPEAVEQEFRRKRRYVEFLHDEGVRAVGELFDLLADLRTDEAATVERLRRTAVADGG
;
A
#
# COMPACT_ATOMS: atom_id res chain seq x y z
N ALA A 1 -7.56 -3.62 -43.94
CA ALA A 1 -8.24 -2.60 -44.76
C ALA A 1 -9.54 -3.21 -45.26
N ALA A 2 -10.17 -2.67 -46.33
CA ALA A 2 -11.42 -3.24 -46.87
C ALA A 2 -11.28 -4.71 -47.36
N ASP A 3 -10.05 -5.18 -47.50
CA ASP A 3 -9.64 -6.53 -47.89
C ASP A 3 -9.27 -7.45 -46.71
N GLY A 4 -9.44 -7.01 -45.46
CA GLY A 4 -9.09 -7.78 -44.25
C GLY A 4 -7.62 -7.66 -43.80
N SER A 5 -6.78 -6.90 -44.50
CA SER A 5 -5.37 -6.70 -44.11
C SER A 5 -5.19 -5.93 -42.79
N LEU A 6 -4.14 -6.22 -42.02
CA LEU A 6 -3.77 -5.45 -40.85
C LEU A 6 -3.18 -4.10 -41.29
N VAL A 7 -3.67 -3.01 -40.70
CA VAL A 7 -3.21 -1.64 -40.98
C VAL A 7 -2.52 -1.09 -39.75
N VAL A 8 -1.24 -0.78 -39.88
CA VAL A 8 -0.44 -0.19 -38.82
C VAL A 8 -0.58 1.32 -38.88
N HIS A 9 -1.18 1.90 -37.85
CA HIS A 9 -1.21 3.35 -37.66
C HIS A 9 0.05 3.78 -36.91
N THR A 10 0.68 4.85 -37.38
CA THR A 10 1.82 5.48 -36.70
C THR A 10 1.44 6.90 -36.31
N THR A 11 2.05 7.44 -35.25
CA THR A 11 1.74 8.79 -34.77
C THR A 11 2.10 9.86 -35.80
N ASP A 12 3.22 9.67 -36.50
CA ASP A 12 3.84 10.72 -37.34
C ASP A 12 3.77 10.44 -38.85
N PHE A 13 3.34 9.24 -39.27
CA PHE A 13 3.28 8.85 -40.68
C PHE A 13 1.92 8.26 -41.08
N ALA A 14 1.66 8.30 -42.40
CA ALA A 14 0.46 7.71 -42.97
C ALA A 14 0.35 6.21 -42.62
N PRO A 15 -0.88 5.67 -42.43
CA PRO A 15 -1.07 4.27 -42.08
C PRO A 15 -0.46 3.33 -43.11
N ALA A 16 0.28 2.33 -42.64
CA ALA A 16 0.90 1.30 -43.48
C ALA A 16 -0.02 0.08 -43.55
N VAL A 17 -0.44 -0.29 -44.76
CA VAL A 17 -1.17 -1.53 -45.00
C VAL A 17 -0.15 -2.67 -45.09
N THR A 18 -0.38 -3.73 -44.33
CA THR A 18 0.48 -4.93 -44.32
C THR A 18 -0.14 -6.05 -45.14
N ASP A 19 0.67 -7.05 -45.52
CA ASP A 19 0.18 -8.27 -46.15
C ASP A 19 -0.35 -9.30 -45.12
N LEU A 20 -0.42 -8.95 -43.84
CA LEU A 20 -0.91 -9.81 -42.77
C LEU A 20 -2.44 -9.75 -42.71
N ASP A 21 -3.08 -10.91 -42.64
CA ASP A 21 -4.52 -11.02 -42.40
C ASP A 21 -4.83 -10.59 -40.96
N ALA A 22 -5.79 -9.69 -40.76
CA ALA A 22 -6.18 -9.24 -39.43
C ALA A 22 -6.85 -10.35 -38.60
N ASP A 23 -7.45 -11.35 -39.25
CA ASP A 23 -8.07 -12.51 -38.61
C ASP A 23 -7.12 -13.72 -38.50
N GLY A 24 -5.85 -13.53 -38.87
CA GLY A 24 -4.83 -14.58 -38.82
C GLY A 24 -4.57 -15.09 -37.40
N ALA A 25 -4.30 -16.40 -37.27
CA ALA A 25 -3.93 -16.97 -35.99
C ALA A 25 -2.68 -16.28 -35.43
N PHE A 26 -2.73 -15.90 -34.14
CA PHE A 26 -1.65 -15.24 -33.40
C PHE A 26 -1.29 -13.82 -33.84
N VAL A 27 -2.08 -13.18 -34.70
CA VAL A 27 -1.85 -11.79 -35.14
C VAL A 27 -1.79 -10.84 -33.94
N ASP A 28 -2.68 -11.01 -32.96
CA ASP A 28 -2.65 -10.26 -31.70
C ASP A 28 -1.31 -10.40 -30.96
N ARG A 29 -0.65 -11.57 -31.02
CA ARG A 29 0.65 -11.79 -30.37
C ARG A 29 1.79 -11.05 -31.07
N VAL A 30 1.71 -10.91 -32.39
CA VAL A 30 2.70 -10.18 -33.21
C VAL A 30 2.48 -8.68 -33.08
N ALA A 31 1.22 -8.25 -33.00
CA ALA A 31 0.85 -6.85 -32.80
C ALA A 31 1.05 -6.37 -31.35
N ALA A 32 1.22 -7.29 -30.40
CA ALA A 32 1.42 -6.95 -29.00
C ALA A 32 2.85 -6.46 -28.69
N GLU A 33 2.93 -5.38 -27.92
CA GLU A 33 4.17 -4.88 -27.34
C GLU A 33 4.34 -5.44 -25.93
N ARG A 34 5.48 -6.08 -25.66
CA ARG A 34 5.81 -6.53 -24.30
C ARG A 34 6.38 -5.37 -23.50
N LEU A 35 5.71 -4.98 -22.42
CA LEU A 35 6.14 -3.88 -21.55
C LEU A 35 7.11 -4.38 -20.47
N ARG A 36 6.77 -5.48 -19.80
CA ARG A 36 7.54 -6.06 -18.70
C ARG A 36 7.45 -7.58 -18.69
N ARG A 37 8.48 -8.22 -18.16
CA ARG A 37 8.51 -9.65 -17.83
C ARG A 37 9.36 -9.87 -16.59
N TYR A 38 8.82 -10.58 -15.62
CA TYR A 38 9.49 -10.96 -14.38
C TYR A 38 8.88 -12.26 -13.86
N GLU A 39 9.35 -12.74 -12.71
CA GLU A 39 8.89 -13.97 -12.07
C GLU A 39 8.36 -13.67 -10.68
N VAL A 40 7.31 -14.39 -10.29
CA VAL A 40 6.72 -14.36 -8.95
C VAL A 40 6.86 -15.74 -8.34
N GLU A 41 7.50 -15.83 -7.18
CA GLU A 41 7.72 -17.10 -6.50
C GLU A 41 6.44 -17.60 -5.84
N PHE A 42 6.04 -18.84 -6.14
CA PHE A 42 5.01 -19.55 -5.39
C PHE A 42 5.45 -20.98 -5.13
N ALA A 43 5.49 -21.37 -3.86
CA ALA A 43 5.79 -22.73 -3.46
C ALA A 43 7.09 -23.33 -4.05
N GLY A 44 8.10 -22.49 -4.36
CA GLY A 44 9.36 -22.88 -4.99
C GLY A 44 9.27 -23.03 -6.52
N TYR A 45 8.15 -22.63 -7.11
CA TYR A 45 7.95 -22.49 -8.54
C TYR A 45 8.08 -21.00 -8.89
N PRO A 46 9.04 -20.60 -9.73
CA PRO A 46 9.07 -19.28 -10.33
C PRO A 46 7.95 -19.19 -11.38
N VAL A 47 6.92 -18.38 -11.15
CA VAL A 47 5.81 -18.21 -12.10
C VAL A 47 6.05 -16.97 -12.95
N PRO A 48 6.25 -17.09 -14.27
CA PRO A 48 6.49 -15.93 -15.12
C PRO A 48 5.24 -15.07 -15.27
N VAL A 49 5.43 -13.76 -15.16
CA VAL A 49 4.42 -12.74 -15.37
C VAL A 49 4.84 -11.86 -16.54
N VAL A 50 3.87 -11.53 -17.41
CA VAL A 50 4.10 -10.67 -18.58
C VAL A 50 3.05 -9.58 -18.63
N LEU A 51 3.50 -8.33 -18.57
CA LEU A 51 2.67 -7.17 -18.89
C LEU A 51 2.87 -6.82 -20.37
N TYR A 52 1.79 -6.72 -21.13
CA TYR A 52 1.84 -6.42 -22.55
C TYR A 52 0.71 -5.47 -22.96
N ARG A 53 0.95 -4.71 -24.03
CA ARG A 53 -0.03 -3.84 -24.66
C ARG A 53 -0.46 -4.46 -25.98
N ASP A 54 -1.75 -4.69 -26.16
CA ASP A 54 -2.33 -5.13 -27.42
C ASP A 54 -2.33 -3.95 -28.41
N GLY A 55 -1.76 -4.17 -29.59
CA GLY A 55 -1.72 -3.20 -30.68
C GLY A 55 -2.97 -3.26 -31.58
N MET A 56 -3.86 -4.22 -31.37
CA MET A 56 -5.08 -4.38 -32.16
C MET A 56 -6.21 -3.54 -31.58
N LEU A 57 -6.76 -2.65 -32.41
CA LEU A 57 -7.95 -1.87 -32.03
C LEU A 57 -9.21 -2.73 -32.13
N GLY A 58 -10.04 -2.69 -31.09
CA GLY A 58 -11.35 -3.34 -31.07
C GLY A 58 -11.35 -4.83 -30.69
N SER A 59 -10.19 -5.44 -30.47
CA SER A 59 -10.06 -6.81 -29.93
C SER A 59 -10.54 -6.89 -28.47
N ASP A 60 -10.23 -5.86 -27.69
CA ASP A 60 -10.58 -5.74 -26.28
C ASP A 60 -10.76 -4.25 -25.91
N ARG A 61 -11.49 -4.00 -24.84
CA ARG A 61 -11.64 -2.65 -24.25
C ARG A 61 -10.38 -2.20 -23.52
N PHE A 62 -9.54 -3.13 -23.10
CA PHE A 62 -8.29 -2.87 -22.40
C PHE A 62 -7.09 -3.01 -23.34
N ALA A 63 -6.33 -1.92 -23.48
CA ALA A 63 -5.10 -1.92 -24.28
C ALA A 63 -3.97 -2.67 -23.57
N THR A 64 -3.81 -2.50 -22.26
CA THR A 64 -2.78 -3.20 -21.47
C THR A 64 -3.38 -4.44 -20.80
N ARG A 65 -2.61 -5.53 -20.70
CA ARG A 65 -3.01 -6.81 -20.11
C ARG A 65 -1.87 -7.40 -19.27
N TYR A 66 -2.24 -8.14 -18.22
CA TYR A 66 -1.35 -8.80 -17.28
C TYR A 66 -1.51 -10.32 -17.41
N ALA A 67 -0.52 -11.03 -17.91
CA ALA A 67 -0.60 -12.48 -18.07
C ALA A 67 0.25 -13.20 -17.03
N VAL A 68 -0.38 -14.10 -16.27
CA VAL A 68 0.29 -15.10 -15.45
C VAL A 68 0.48 -16.34 -16.29
N LEU A 69 1.71 -16.77 -16.48
CA LEU A 69 2.06 -17.95 -17.26
C LEU A 69 2.20 -19.15 -16.33
N GLU A 70 1.05 -19.65 -15.86
CA GLU A 70 0.98 -20.90 -15.11
C GLU A 70 1.32 -22.12 -15.99
N PRO A 71 1.71 -23.27 -15.42
CA PRO A 71 1.97 -24.49 -16.19
C PRO A 71 0.77 -24.90 -17.06
N ASP A 72 1.04 -25.32 -18.29
CA ASP A 72 0.00 -25.77 -19.21
C ASP A 72 -0.56 -27.14 -18.79
N LEU A 73 -1.89 -27.24 -18.75
CA LEU A 73 -2.57 -28.51 -18.52
C LEU A 73 -2.75 -29.29 -19.82
N LEU A 74 -2.36 -30.57 -19.82
CA LEU A 74 -2.65 -31.49 -20.91
C LEU A 74 -4.08 -32.02 -20.82
N PRO A 75 -4.65 -32.53 -21.93
CA PRO A 75 -5.97 -33.14 -21.90
C PRO A 75 -6.08 -34.24 -20.83
N GLY A 76 -7.03 -34.09 -19.92
CA GLY A 76 -7.25 -35.01 -18.79
C GLY A 76 -6.54 -34.65 -17.49
N ASP A 77 -5.66 -33.64 -17.48
CA ASP A 77 -4.95 -33.19 -16.27
C ASP A 77 -5.90 -32.58 -15.25
N GLU A 78 -6.90 -31.80 -15.67
CA GLU A 78 -7.93 -31.27 -14.78
C GLU A 78 -8.64 -32.37 -13.98
N ALA A 79 -8.92 -33.51 -14.61
CA ALA A 79 -9.55 -34.65 -13.95
C ALA A 79 -8.58 -35.34 -12.97
N LEU A 80 -7.29 -35.41 -13.29
CA LEU A 80 -6.26 -35.92 -12.38
C LEU A 80 -6.08 -35.02 -11.16
N ILE A 81 -6.09 -33.70 -11.37
CA ILE A 81 -6.03 -32.69 -10.31
C ILE A 81 -7.26 -32.82 -9.43
N ALA A 82 -8.48 -32.80 -10.00
CA ALA A 82 -9.72 -32.92 -9.24
C ALA A 82 -9.75 -34.19 -8.37
N GLU A 83 -9.37 -35.34 -8.93
CA GLU A 83 -9.31 -36.60 -8.18
C GLU A 83 -8.22 -36.57 -7.09
N CYS A 84 -7.07 -35.96 -7.36
CA CYS A 84 -6.02 -35.81 -6.36
C CYS A 84 -6.51 -34.96 -5.18
N LYS A 85 -7.21 -33.86 -5.46
CA LYS A 85 -7.77 -32.94 -4.47
C LYS A 85 -8.76 -33.64 -3.54
N GLU A 86 -9.73 -34.36 -4.10
CA GLU A 86 -10.69 -35.16 -3.30
C GLU A 86 -9.97 -36.12 -2.34
N ARG A 87 -8.93 -36.82 -2.83
CA ARG A 87 -8.19 -37.82 -2.05
C ARG A 87 -7.21 -37.24 -1.03
N VAL A 88 -6.74 -36.01 -1.25
CA VAL A 88 -5.96 -35.28 -0.23
C VAL A 88 -6.89 -34.93 0.94
N TRP A 89 -8.13 -34.52 0.65
CA TRP A 89 -9.14 -34.15 1.66
C TRP A 89 -9.60 -35.32 2.53
N GLU A 90 -9.87 -36.48 1.92
CA GLU A 90 -10.34 -37.69 2.64
C GLU A 90 -9.36 -38.20 3.71
N ALA A 91 -8.07 -37.91 3.57
CA ALA A 91 -7.04 -38.35 4.50
C ALA A 91 -6.65 -37.27 5.54
N SER A 92 -7.00 -36.01 5.30
CA SER A 92 -6.57 -34.88 6.14
C SER A 92 -7.34 -34.71 7.45
N THR A 93 -8.48 -35.37 7.63
CA THR A 93 -9.29 -35.26 8.86
C THR A 93 -8.67 -35.97 10.07
N GLU A 94 -7.74 -36.92 9.88
CA GLU A 94 -7.13 -37.70 10.98
C GLU A 94 -5.70 -37.22 11.36
N ASP A 95 -4.95 -36.57 10.44
CA ASP A 95 -3.50 -36.33 10.60
C ASP A 95 -3.07 -34.85 10.72
N VAL A 96 -4.00 -33.87 10.69
CA VAL A 96 -3.68 -32.42 10.64
C VAL A 96 -3.91 -31.68 11.98
N ILE A 97 -4.01 -32.41 13.09
CA ILE A 97 -4.11 -31.81 14.43
C ILE A 97 -2.70 -31.77 15.06
N GLY A 98 -1.92 -30.75 14.73
CA GLY A 98 -0.66 -30.48 15.40
C GLY A 98 -0.01 -29.18 14.91
N ASP A 99 0.10 -28.20 15.80
CA ASP A 99 0.95 -27.02 15.64
C ASP A 99 2.39 -27.48 15.35
N GLY A 100 2.83 -27.40 14.09
CA GLY A 100 4.20 -27.73 13.69
C GLY A 100 4.38 -28.56 12.42
N VAL A 101 3.32 -29.06 11.77
CA VAL A 101 3.43 -29.70 10.45
C VAL A 101 3.38 -28.64 9.35
N ASP A 102 4.42 -28.55 8.51
CA ASP A 102 4.41 -27.72 7.31
C ASP A 102 3.32 -28.23 6.34
N ARG A 103 2.16 -27.58 6.38
CA ARG A 103 0.99 -27.87 5.53
C ARG A 103 1.37 -27.91 4.05
N ARG A 104 2.28 -27.04 3.60
CA ARG A 104 2.74 -27.02 2.21
C ARG A 104 3.54 -28.27 1.89
N ALA A 105 4.52 -28.63 2.72
CA ALA A 105 5.32 -29.85 2.52
C ALA A 105 4.44 -31.10 2.52
N PHE A 106 3.49 -31.18 3.46
CA PHE A 106 2.55 -32.30 3.55
C PHE A 106 1.69 -32.45 2.29
N VAL A 107 1.04 -31.36 1.85
CA VAL A 107 0.21 -31.38 0.63
C VAL A 107 1.06 -31.71 -0.60
N ALA A 108 2.26 -31.14 -0.72
CA ALA A 108 3.17 -31.39 -1.84
C ALA A 108 3.57 -32.88 -1.93
N GLU A 109 4.03 -33.47 -0.82
CA GLU A 109 4.46 -34.88 -0.77
C GLU A 109 3.29 -35.82 -1.09
N ARG A 110 2.11 -35.54 -0.51
CA ARG A 110 0.91 -36.35 -0.73
C ARG A 110 0.44 -36.26 -2.18
N ALA A 111 0.37 -35.06 -2.74
CA ALA A 111 -0.01 -34.83 -4.13
C ALA A 111 0.94 -35.57 -5.08
N ARG A 112 2.26 -35.43 -4.88
CA ARG A 112 3.28 -36.16 -5.65
C ARG A 112 3.06 -37.67 -5.59
N ARG A 113 2.78 -38.24 -4.42
CA ARG A 113 2.54 -39.69 -4.26
C ARG A 113 1.26 -40.17 -4.96
N LEU A 114 0.18 -39.39 -4.91
CA LEU A 114 -1.10 -39.75 -5.53
C LEU A 114 -1.02 -39.65 -7.06
N LEU A 115 -0.49 -38.54 -7.55
CA LEU A 115 -0.38 -38.25 -8.98
C LEU A 115 0.63 -39.18 -9.66
N SER A 116 1.80 -39.44 -9.05
CA SER A 116 2.79 -40.40 -9.60
C SER A 116 2.20 -41.81 -9.77
N ARG A 117 1.43 -42.30 -8.79
CA ARG A 117 0.73 -43.60 -8.88
C ARG A 117 -0.27 -43.63 -10.03
N ARG A 118 -1.01 -42.55 -10.25
CA ARG A 118 -2.01 -42.45 -11.31
C ARG A 118 -1.38 -42.35 -12.70
N LEU A 119 -0.32 -41.56 -12.84
CA LEU A 119 0.45 -41.44 -14.08
C LEU A 119 1.13 -42.76 -14.47
N THR A 120 1.54 -43.59 -13.49
CA THR A 120 2.14 -44.91 -13.73
C THR A 120 1.09 -45.97 -14.11
N GLY A 121 -0.17 -45.81 -13.68
CA GLY A 121 -1.25 -46.80 -13.85
C GLY A 121 -2.02 -46.75 -15.18
N ARG A 122 -1.95 -45.65 -15.95
CA ARG A 122 -2.58 -45.50 -17.27
C ARG A 122 -1.50 -45.29 -18.35
N ASN A 123 -1.01 -46.36 -19.00
CA ASN A 123 -0.04 -46.15 -20.10
C ASN A 123 -0.16 -47.16 -21.24
N THR A 124 -0.88 -46.78 -22.29
CA THR A 124 -0.65 -47.31 -23.66
C THR A 124 -1.23 -46.40 -24.75
N ARG A 125 -2.32 -45.67 -24.49
CA ARG A 125 -2.94 -44.77 -25.50
C ARG A 125 -2.55 -43.30 -25.37
N GLU A 126 -2.23 -42.79 -24.18
CA GLU A 126 -1.84 -41.38 -23.95
C GLU A 126 -0.36 -41.10 -24.26
N TRP A 127 0.50 -42.13 -24.22
CA TRP A 127 1.89 -42.07 -24.71
C TRP A 127 1.98 -41.55 -26.15
N LEU A 128 0.99 -41.83 -27.00
CA LEU A 128 0.94 -41.35 -28.39
C LEU A 128 0.75 -39.83 -28.51
N ALA A 129 0.19 -39.16 -27.49
CA ALA A 129 0.01 -37.70 -27.48
C ALA A 129 1.28 -36.99 -26.99
N SER A 130 1.93 -37.50 -25.93
CA SER A 130 3.21 -36.97 -25.43
C SER A 130 4.38 -37.22 -26.39
N VAL A 131 4.36 -38.33 -27.14
CA VAL A 131 5.28 -38.58 -28.26
C VAL A 131 5.11 -37.54 -29.36
N ARG A 132 3.88 -37.09 -29.64
CA ARG A 132 3.61 -36.09 -30.68
C ARG A 132 4.17 -34.70 -30.31
N TYR A 133 4.08 -34.33 -29.04
CA TYR A 133 4.70 -33.11 -28.51
C TYR A 133 6.24 -33.20 -28.57
N ARG A 134 6.83 -34.31 -28.11
CA ARG A 134 8.27 -34.57 -28.20
C ARG A 134 8.81 -34.61 -29.63
N VAL A 135 8.05 -35.17 -30.57
CA VAL A 135 8.41 -35.17 -31.99
C VAL A 135 8.37 -33.75 -32.56
N ARG A 136 7.40 -32.90 -32.17
CA ARG A 136 7.38 -31.49 -32.57
C ARG A 136 8.54 -30.69 -32.00
N SER A 137 8.88 -30.88 -30.73
CA SER A 137 10.04 -30.26 -30.09
C SER A 137 11.36 -30.70 -30.77
N ALA A 138 11.55 -31.99 -31.02
CA ALA A 138 12.74 -32.49 -31.73
C ALA A 138 12.83 -32.03 -33.20
N LEU A 139 11.69 -31.85 -33.88
CA LEU A 139 11.65 -31.29 -35.24
C LEU A 139 11.99 -29.79 -35.25
N ALA A 140 11.69 -29.07 -34.16
CA ALA A 140 12.06 -27.67 -34.00
C ALA A 140 13.57 -27.50 -33.72
N ASP A 141 14.16 -28.37 -32.89
CA ASP A 141 15.62 -28.41 -32.64
C ASP A 141 16.44 -28.69 -33.91
N LEU A 142 15.84 -29.41 -34.87
CA LEU A 142 16.44 -29.70 -36.17
C LEU A 142 16.14 -28.61 -37.22
N GLY A 143 15.40 -27.55 -36.87
CA GLY A 143 15.04 -26.44 -37.77
C GLY A 143 13.97 -26.78 -38.82
N VAL A 144 13.23 -27.88 -38.66
CA VAL A 144 12.26 -28.41 -39.64
C VAL A 144 10.79 -28.22 -39.17
N GLY A 145 10.57 -27.51 -38.06
CA GLY A 145 9.24 -27.19 -37.54
C GLY A 145 9.24 -25.91 -36.70
N LEU A 146 8.07 -25.28 -36.55
CA LEU A 146 7.89 -24.22 -35.56
C LEU A 146 8.06 -24.82 -34.16
N PRO A 147 8.88 -24.22 -33.28
CA PRO A 147 8.95 -24.66 -31.89
C PRO A 147 7.54 -24.63 -31.26
N PRO A 148 7.20 -25.57 -30.38
CA PRO A 148 6.10 -25.36 -29.45
C PRO A 148 6.33 -24.01 -28.78
N VAL A 149 5.28 -23.19 -28.64
CA VAL A 149 5.45 -21.78 -28.23
C VAL A 149 5.88 -21.63 -26.76
N ASP A 150 5.99 -22.73 -26.01
CA ASP A 150 6.29 -22.74 -24.59
C ASP A 150 7.50 -23.64 -24.28
N ASP A 151 8.70 -23.07 -24.45
CA ASP A 151 9.98 -23.69 -24.06
C ASP A 151 10.35 -23.39 -22.58
N ARG A 152 9.37 -23.13 -21.71
CA ARG A 152 9.65 -22.77 -20.31
C ARG A 152 8.68 -23.45 -19.37
N TYR A 153 8.77 -24.78 -19.29
CA TYR A 153 9.19 -25.55 -18.12
C TYR A 153 9.24 -27.02 -18.58
N ALA A 154 10.41 -27.64 -18.46
CA ALA A 154 10.57 -29.06 -18.75
C ALA A 154 11.28 -29.73 -17.58
N ALA A 155 10.57 -30.58 -16.84
CA ALA A 155 11.18 -31.74 -16.19
C ALA A 155 10.17 -32.86 -15.89
N ASP A 156 8.95 -32.58 -15.39
CA ASP A 156 7.99 -33.63 -15.01
C ASP A 156 6.53 -33.11 -15.02
N ARG A 157 5.64 -33.73 -15.83
CA ARG A 157 4.17 -33.49 -15.80
C ARG A 157 3.60 -33.61 -14.39
N LEU A 158 4.26 -34.41 -13.54
CA LEU A 158 3.93 -34.52 -12.12
C LEU A 158 4.06 -33.19 -11.39
N ASP A 159 5.14 -32.43 -11.61
CA ASP A 159 5.37 -31.15 -10.92
C ASP A 159 4.37 -30.09 -11.38
N ASP A 160 3.97 -30.06 -12.66
CA ASP A 160 2.90 -29.19 -13.16
C ASP A 160 1.56 -29.47 -12.46
N LEU A 161 1.19 -30.75 -12.37
CA LEU A 161 -0.02 -31.19 -11.66
C LEU A 161 0.06 -30.84 -10.16
N VAL A 162 1.23 -30.99 -9.55
CA VAL A 162 1.47 -30.65 -8.13
C VAL A 162 1.38 -29.15 -7.91
N TYR A 163 1.88 -28.33 -8.83
CA TYR A 163 1.73 -26.87 -8.79
C TYR A 163 0.24 -26.49 -8.65
N HIS A 164 -0.64 -27.01 -9.52
CA HIS A 164 -2.06 -26.67 -9.45
C HIS A 164 -2.75 -27.20 -8.19
N VAL A 165 -2.33 -28.36 -7.66
CA VAL A 165 -2.82 -28.84 -6.36
C VAL A 165 -2.39 -27.90 -5.24
N LEU A 166 -1.12 -27.47 -5.22
CA LEU A 166 -0.62 -26.52 -4.22
C LEU A 166 -1.30 -25.16 -4.34
N ARG A 167 -1.47 -24.64 -5.56
CA ARG A 167 -2.14 -23.37 -5.83
C ARG A 167 -3.54 -23.34 -5.23
N ASP A 168 -4.27 -24.45 -5.32
CA ASP A 168 -5.67 -24.50 -4.91
C ASP A 168 -5.88 -24.95 -3.45
N TYR A 169 -4.89 -25.55 -2.79
CA TYR A 169 -4.98 -26.04 -1.37
C TYR A 169 -4.13 -25.27 -0.37
N VAL A 170 -3.02 -24.71 -0.84
CA VAL A 170 -2.04 -23.94 -0.07
C VAL A 170 -2.12 -22.47 -0.45
N GLY A 171 -2.28 -22.17 -1.75
CA GLY A 171 -2.57 -20.84 -2.25
C GLY A 171 -4.05 -20.50 -2.23
N GLU A 172 -4.40 -19.45 -2.96
CA GLU A 172 -5.72 -18.82 -3.03
C GLU A 172 -6.31 -18.96 -4.45
N GLY A 173 -6.06 -20.13 -5.08
CA GLY A 173 -6.54 -20.45 -6.42
C GLY A 173 -6.01 -19.46 -7.48
N PRO A 174 -6.86 -18.94 -8.38
CA PRO A 174 -6.46 -17.92 -9.36
C PRO A 174 -5.80 -16.67 -8.76
N LEU A 175 -6.03 -16.34 -7.48
CA LEU A 175 -5.45 -15.16 -6.84
C LEU A 175 -4.03 -15.38 -6.29
N THR A 176 -3.53 -16.63 -6.30
CA THR A 176 -2.25 -17.03 -5.69
C THR A 176 -1.07 -16.17 -6.16
N VAL A 177 -0.93 -16.01 -7.47
CA VAL A 177 0.19 -15.25 -8.07
C VAL A 177 -0.03 -13.74 -7.89
N PRO A 178 -1.19 -13.15 -8.23
CA PRO A 178 -1.44 -11.73 -7.97
C PRO A 178 -1.18 -11.30 -6.52
N ILE A 179 -1.63 -12.08 -5.52
CA ILE A 179 -1.42 -11.76 -4.10
C ILE A 179 0.08 -11.69 -3.76
N ARG A 180 0.89 -12.58 -4.35
CA ARG A 180 2.33 -12.67 -4.09
C ARG A 180 3.18 -11.74 -4.97
N ASP A 181 2.59 -11.05 -5.94
CA ASP A 181 3.34 -10.14 -6.80
C ASP A 181 3.54 -8.77 -6.14
N PRO A 182 4.77 -8.38 -5.75
CA PRO A 182 5.04 -7.07 -5.11
C PRO A 182 4.84 -5.89 -6.06
N ASN A 183 4.68 -6.14 -7.37
CA ASN A 183 4.49 -5.12 -8.39
C ASN A 183 3.03 -4.66 -8.55
N LEU A 184 2.11 -5.21 -7.75
CA LEU A 184 0.69 -4.89 -7.78
C LEU A 184 0.26 -4.09 -6.54
N GLU A 185 -0.63 -3.12 -6.73
CA GLU A 185 -1.28 -2.33 -5.67
C GLU A 185 -2.66 -2.89 -5.32
N ASP A 186 -3.49 -3.19 -6.32
CA ASP A 186 -4.85 -3.70 -6.11
C ASP A 186 -5.11 -4.96 -6.95
N ILE A 187 -5.97 -5.86 -6.44
CA ILE A 187 -6.43 -7.08 -7.14
C ILE A 187 -7.94 -7.19 -6.95
N GLU A 188 -8.68 -7.34 -8.06
CA GLU A 188 -10.14 -7.29 -8.07
C GLU A 188 -10.72 -8.52 -8.82
N ALA A 189 -11.48 -9.34 -8.12
CA ALA A 189 -12.27 -10.44 -8.70
C ALA A 189 -13.75 -10.17 -8.40
N ASN A 190 -14.53 -9.87 -9.45
CA ASN A 190 -15.86 -9.28 -9.26
C ASN A 190 -17.02 -10.27 -9.45
N ARG A 191 -16.86 -11.30 -10.29
CA ARG A 191 -17.89 -12.32 -10.57
C ARG A 191 -17.29 -13.56 -11.24
N VAL A 192 -18.07 -14.64 -11.27
CA VAL A 192 -17.69 -15.89 -11.94
C VAL A 192 -17.57 -15.69 -13.46
N GLY A 193 -16.55 -16.27 -14.07
CA GLY A 193 -16.26 -16.19 -15.50
C GLY A 193 -15.71 -14.84 -15.98
N GLU A 194 -15.60 -13.85 -15.10
CA GLU A 194 -14.97 -12.58 -15.44
C GLU A 194 -13.47 -12.61 -15.10
N ARG A 195 -12.65 -12.03 -15.98
CA ARG A 195 -11.22 -11.86 -15.76
C ARG A 195 -10.96 -11.10 -14.46
N VAL A 196 -10.05 -11.59 -13.64
CA VAL A 196 -9.49 -10.83 -12.50
C VAL A 196 -8.79 -9.60 -13.06
N LYS A 197 -8.90 -8.47 -12.38
CA LYS A 197 -8.15 -7.24 -12.70
C LYS A 197 -7.11 -7.02 -11.63
N VAL A 198 -6.03 -6.38 -12.05
CA VAL A 198 -4.98 -5.93 -11.16
C VAL A 198 -4.67 -4.46 -11.47
N VAL A 199 -4.18 -3.74 -10.48
CA VAL A 199 -3.60 -2.40 -10.67
C VAL A 199 -2.10 -2.53 -10.43
N PRO A 200 -1.26 -2.53 -11.48
CA PRO A 200 0.18 -2.49 -11.31
C PRO A 200 0.60 -1.17 -10.66
N ARG A 201 1.66 -1.20 -9.84
CA ARG A 201 2.24 0.02 -9.26
C ARG A 201 2.77 0.95 -10.37
N SER A 202 2.88 2.24 -10.07
CA SER A 202 3.28 3.29 -11.01
C SER A 202 4.65 3.07 -11.66
N GLU A 203 5.56 2.35 -11.00
CA GLU A 203 6.89 2.04 -11.50
C GLU A 203 6.84 0.99 -12.64
N ILE A 204 5.73 0.27 -12.74
CA ILE A 204 5.54 -0.88 -13.61
C ILE A 204 4.65 -0.51 -14.80
N ALA A 205 3.58 0.26 -14.56
CA ALA A 205 2.63 0.72 -15.58
C ALA A 205 1.93 2.02 -15.16
N ASP A 206 1.05 2.54 -16.03
CA ASP A 206 0.33 3.82 -15.85
C ASP A 206 -0.70 3.85 -14.68
N GLY A 207 -0.62 2.94 -13.70
CA GLY A 207 -1.44 2.91 -12.48
C GLY A 207 -2.93 2.60 -12.68
N GLY A 208 -3.31 2.13 -13.88
CA GLY A 208 -4.69 1.79 -14.24
C GLY A 208 -5.04 0.32 -13.98
N ARG A 209 -6.35 0.01 -14.01
CA ARG A 209 -6.84 -1.38 -13.96
C ARG A 209 -6.49 -2.13 -15.25
N VAL A 210 -5.87 -3.28 -15.09
CA VAL A 210 -5.41 -4.17 -16.16
C VAL A 210 -6.05 -5.55 -16.00
N PRO A 211 -6.75 -6.09 -17.02
CA PRO A 211 -7.31 -7.43 -16.93
C PRO A 211 -6.21 -8.48 -17.03
N THR A 212 -6.44 -9.59 -16.32
CA THR A 212 -5.59 -10.76 -16.33
C THR A 212 -6.12 -11.87 -17.24
N ASN A 213 -5.33 -12.91 -17.47
CA ASN A 213 -5.80 -14.17 -18.07
C ASN A 213 -6.44 -15.13 -17.05
N LEU A 214 -6.58 -14.71 -15.80
CA LEU A 214 -7.10 -15.52 -14.70
C LEU A 214 -8.59 -15.23 -14.49
N ALA A 215 -9.37 -16.25 -14.16
CA ALA A 215 -10.78 -16.14 -13.82
C ALA A 215 -11.20 -17.28 -12.89
N PHE A 216 -12.33 -17.09 -12.20
CA PHE A 216 -12.99 -18.17 -11.47
C PHE A 216 -14.04 -18.81 -12.37
N ASP A 217 -13.88 -20.09 -12.71
CA ASP A 217 -14.78 -20.78 -13.64
C ASP A 217 -16.09 -21.23 -13.00
N THR A 218 -16.09 -21.47 -11.68
CA THR A 218 -17.26 -21.95 -10.94
C THR A 218 -17.48 -21.14 -9.67
N GLU A 219 -18.76 -20.94 -9.32
CA GLU A 219 -19.15 -20.26 -8.08
C GLU A 219 -18.59 -20.99 -6.85
N SER A 220 -18.65 -22.32 -6.81
CA SER A 220 -18.12 -23.11 -5.69
C SER A 220 -16.63 -22.90 -5.47
N SER A 221 -15.83 -22.87 -6.54
CA SER A 221 -14.39 -22.57 -6.41
C SER A 221 -14.13 -21.17 -5.87
N PHE A 222 -14.96 -20.21 -6.26
CA PHE A 222 -14.82 -18.82 -5.82
C PHE A 222 -15.27 -18.65 -4.36
N VAL A 223 -16.38 -19.27 -3.96
CA VAL A 223 -16.85 -19.32 -2.56
C VAL A 223 -15.78 -19.91 -1.67
N ASN A 224 -15.15 -21.03 -2.06
CA ASN A 224 -14.10 -21.66 -1.27
C ASN A 224 -12.93 -20.71 -1.01
N VAL A 225 -12.47 -19.96 -2.03
CA VAL A 225 -11.40 -18.97 -1.87
C VAL A 225 -11.86 -17.81 -0.98
N VAL A 226 -13.06 -17.28 -1.17
CA VAL A 226 -13.63 -16.22 -0.32
C VAL A 226 -13.70 -16.63 1.14
N THR A 227 -14.19 -17.83 1.44
CA THR A 227 -14.27 -18.37 2.81
C THR A 227 -12.87 -18.65 3.38
N GLN A 228 -11.94 -19.16 2.58
CA GLN A 228 -10.55 -19.36 2.99
C GLN A 228 -9.87 -18.05 3.37
N LEU A 229 -10.05 -17.00 2.56
CA LEU A 229 -9.51 -15.67 2.84
C LEU A 229 -10.08 -15.10 4.14
N ALA A 230 -11.40 -15.20 4.35
CA ALA A 230 -12.02 -14.75 5.61
C ALA A 230 -11.49 -15.53 6.83
N ALA A 231 -11.42 -16.87 6.72
CA ALA A 231 -10.98 -17.74 7.80
C ALA A 231 -9.50 -17.53 8.18
N SER A 232 -8.67 -17.01 7.26
CA SER A 232 -7.26 -16.70 7.55
C SER A 232 -7.08 -15.62 8.62
N ASP A 233 -8.09 -14.78 8.82
CA ASP A 233 -8.14 -13.73 9.86
C ASP A 233 -9.20 -14.06 10.95
N GLY A 234 -9.58 -15.34 11.06
CA GLY A 234 -10.50 -15.83 12.08
C GLY A 234 -11.97 -15.45 11.88
N VAL A 235 -12.35 -14.99 10.68
CA VAL A 235 -13.74 -14.64 10.35
C VAL A 235 -14.44 -15.78 9.62
N GLU A 236 -15.60 -16.18 10.11
CA GLU A 236 -16.46 -17.16 9.44
C GLU A 236 -17.58 -16.44 8.66
N LEU A 237 -17.70 -16.74 7.37
CA LEU A 237 -18.74 -16.16 6.51
C LEU A 237 -19.94 -17.09 6.42
N ASP A 238 -21.14 -16.52 6.54
CA ASP A 238 -22.40 -17.23 6.36
C ASP A 238 -23.47 -16.34 5.72
N ALA A 239 -24.72 -16.82 5.62
CA ALA A 239 -25.80 -16.05 5.01
C ALA A 239 -26.23 -14.80 5.81
N SER A 240 -25.97 -14.77 7.12
CA SER A 240 -26.28 -13.66 8.03
C SER A 240 -25.13 -12.64 8.08
N ASN A 241 -23.89 -13.11 7.99
CA ASN A 241 -22.66 -12.33 7.86
C ASN A 241 -21.95 -12.64 6.52
N PRO A 242 -22.49 -12.17 5.38
CA PRO A 242 -22.03 -12.61 4.07
C PRO A 242 -20.78 -11.89 3.56
N SER A 243 -20.23 -10.92 4.28
CA SER A 243 -19.00 -10.24 3.91
C SER A 243 -18.10 -9.96 5.11
N ALA A 244 -16.82 -9.78 4.83
CA ALA A 244 -15.82 -9.41 5.82
C ALA A 244 -14.74 -8.52 5.20
N LYS A 245 -14.10 -7.73 6.05
CA LYS A 245 -12.79 -7.13 5.79
C LYS A 245 -11.78 -7.91 6.63
N VAL A 246 -10.74 -8.41 6.00
CA VAL A 246 -9.72 -9.24 6.63
C VAL A 246 -8.34 -8.85 6.18
N ASN A 247 -7.35 -9.18 7.00
CA ASN A 247 -5.96 -9.02 6.68
C ASN A 247 -5.34 -10.37 6.33
N LEU A 248 -4.61 -10.39 5.23
CA LEU A 248 -3.91 -11.59 4.78
C LEU A 248 -2.44 -11.46 5.17
N ASP A 249 -1.88 -12.52 5.73
CA ASP A 249 -0.44 -12.70 5.93
C ASP A 249 0.07 -13.88 5.08
N PRO A 250 0.08 -13.72 3.73
CA PRO A 250 0.51 -14.80 2.86
C PRO A 250 2.03 -15.03 2.98
N PRO A 251 2.50 -16.29 3.11
CA PRO A 251 3.92 -16.58 3.25
C PRO A 251 4.78 -15.96 2.15
N GLY A 252 5.84 -15.25 2.55
CA GLY A 252 6.79 -14.61 1.63
C GLY A 252 6.35 -13.24 1.13
N VAL A 253 5.21 -12.72 1.59
CA VAL A 253 4.75 -11.35 1.28
C VAL A 253 5.06 -10.45 2.47
N ALA A 254 5.94 -9.47 2.28
CA ALA A 254 6.32 -8.51 3.32
C ALA A 254 5.33 -7.33 3.49
N GLU A 255 4.36 -7.25 2.59
CA GLU A 255 3.39 -6.17 2.48
C GLU A 255 2.16 -6.49 3.34
N THR A 256 1.59 -5.48 4.00
CA THR A 256 0.24 -5.62 4.56
C THR A 256 -0.75 -5.79 3.40
N VAL A 257 -1.50 -6.89 3.41
CA VAL A 257 -2.49 -7.21 2.37
C VAL A 257 -3.89 -7.15 2.98
N ARG A 258 -4.64 -6.10 2.63
CA ARG A 258 -6.05 -5.93 3.03
C ARG A 258 -6.95 -6.62 2.02
N CYS A 259 -7.99 -7.29 2.49
CA CYS A 259 -8.91 -8.03 1.64
C CYS A 259 -10.35 -7.80 2.09
N ALA A 260 -11.18 -7.27 1.19
CA ALA A 260 -12.63 -7.29 1.33
C ALA A 260 -13.18 -8.48 0.54
N VAL A 261 -14.00 -9.29 1.19
CA VAL A 261 -14.59 -10.50 0.61
C VAL A 261 -16.09 -10.53 0.84
N ALA A 262 -16.83 -11.14 -0.09
CA ALA A 262 -18.28 -11.30 0.02
C ALA A 262 -18.78 -12.57 -0.67
N LEU A 263 -19.76 -13.21 -0.03
CA LEU A 263 -20.54 -14.33 -0.53
C LEU A 263 -21.58 -13.88 -1.59
N PRO A 264 -22.07 -14.81 -2.43
CA PRO A 264 -22.98 -14.48 -3.53
C PRO A 264 -24.34 -13.94 -3.07
N VAL A 265 -24.69 -14.08 -1.79
CA VAL A 265 -26.00 -13.65 -1.24
C VAL A 265 -26.22 -12.13 -1.34
N ILE A 266 -25.13 -11.36 -1.41
CA ILE A 266 -25.13 -9.88 -1.52
C ILE A 266 -24.47 -9.37 -2.79
N SER A 267 -24.18 -10.24 -3.77
CA SER A 267 -23.38 -9.90 -4.94
C SER A 267 -23.92 -10.56 -6.20
N GLU A 268 -24.27 -9.74 -7.19
CA GLU A 268 -24.80 -10.21 -8.47
C GLU A 268 -23.67 -10.84 -9.31
N GLY A 269 -23.89 -12.08 -9.77
CA GLY A 269 -22.91 -12.81 -10.58
C GLY A 269 -21.91 -13.67 -9.78
N GLY A 270 -22.09 -13.76 -8.47
CA GLY A 270 -21.31 -14.63 -7.59
C GLY A 270 -20.59 -13.87 -6.48
N PRO A 271 -19.66 -14.53 -5.75
CA PRO A 271 -18.80 -13.88 -4.77
C PRO A 271 -17.96 -12.76 -5.39
N HIS A 272 -17.40 -11.89 -4.56
CA HIS A 272 -16.37 -10.93 -4.99
C HIS A 272 -15.25 -10.78 -3.96
N VAL A 273 -14.08 -10.36 -4.45
CA VAL A 273 -12.87 -10.11 -3.68
C VAL A 273 -12.22 -8.82 -4.17
N SER A 274 -11.86 -7.95 -3.24
CA SER A 274 -11.05 -6.75 -3.48
C SER A 274 -9.87 -6.76 -2.52
N ILE A 275 -8.66 -6.87 -3.06
CA ILE A 275 -7.43 -6.89 -2.27
C ILE A 275 -6.65 -5.62 -2.55
N ARG A 276 -6.12 -5.01 -1.49
CA ARG A 276 -5.25 -3.84 -1.54
C ARG A 276 -3.95 -4.12 -0.81
N LYS A 277 -2.84 -3.94 -1.50
CA LYS A 277 -1.48 -4.20 -1.02
C LYS A 277 -0.80 -2.89 -0.69
N GLN A 278 -0.39 -2.73 0.55
CA GLN A 278 0.45 -1.59 0.92
C GLN A 278 1.85 -1.76 0.32
N ALA A 279 2.55 -0.65 0.11
CA ALA A 279 3.95 -0.72 -0.31
C ALA A 279 4.79 -1.44 0.77
N ALA A 280 5.72 -2.28 0.34
CA ALA A 280 6.63 -2.99 1.24
C ALA A 280 7.52 -2.00 2.01
N GLU A 281 7.97 -0.95 1.33
CA GLU A 281 8.77 0.14 1.90
C GLU A 281 7.94 1.41 1.99
N ALA A 282 7.97 2.06 3.16
CA ALA A 282 7.38 3.39 3.31
C ALA A 282 8.24 4.41 2.57
N MET A 283 7.59 5.37 1.90
CA MET A 283 8.31 6.52 1.35
C MET A 283 9.00 7.27 2.49
N THR A 284 10.20 7.79 2.25
CA THR A 284 10.87 8.68 3.18
C THR A 284 10.52 10.15 2.91
N PRO A 285 10.78 11.06 3.86
CA PRO A 285 10.65 12.49 3.64
C PRO A 285 11.53 12.97 2.48
N VAL A 286 12.70 12.35 2.28
CA VAL A 286 13.58 12.59 1.13
C VAL A 286 12.92 12.20 -0.19
N ASP A 287 12.18 11.09 -0.25
CA ASP A 287 11.39 10.74 -1.44
C ASP A 287 10.31 11.77 -1.74
N LEU A 288 9.63 12.25 -0.71
CA LEU A 288 8.56 13.24 -0.84
C LEU A 288 9.09 14.61 -1.28
N LEU A 289 10.28 15.01 -0.82
CA LEU A 289 10.98 16.22 -1.30
C LEU A 289 11.33 16.11 -2.78
N ARG A 290 11.89 14.97 -3.20
CA ARG A 290 12.27 14.72 -4.61
C ARG A 290 11.08 14.70 -5.55
N ASN A 291 9.93 14.22 -5.08
CA ASN A 291 8.69 14.20 -5.84
C ASN A 291 7.99 15.57 -5.85
N GLY A 292 8.52 16.58 -5.17
CA GLY A 292 7.86 17.88 -5.03
C GLY A 292 6.57 17.82 -4.23
N THR A 293 6.40 16.79 -3.38
CA THR A 293 5.23 16.63 -2.51
C THR A 293 5.31 17.56 -1.29
N LEU A 294 6.51 17.81 -0.78
CA LEU A 294 6.78 18.65 0.40
C LEU A 294 7.95 19.60 0.13
N SER A 295 8.12 20.60 0.99
CA SER A 295 9.32 21.44 1.06
C SER A 295 10.22 21.04 2.22
N VAL A 296 11.50 21.40 2.14
CA VAL A 296 12.46 21.25 3.24
C VAL A 296 11.95 21.91 4.53
N ASP A 297 11.35 23.09 4.38
CA ASP A 297 10.84 23.90 5.48
C ASP A 297 9.73 23.17 6.24
N LEU A 298 8.78 22.56 5.53
CA LEU A 298 7.69 21.83 6.16
C LEU A 298 8.18 20.56 6.86
N VAL A 299 9.14 19.83 6.26
CA VAL A 299 9.73 18.65 6.90
C VAL A 299 10.45 19.04 8.20
N ALA A 300 11.20 20.15 8.19
CA ALA A 300 11.87 20.65 9.39
C ALA A 300 10.89 21.12 10.47
N LEU A 301 9.77 21.72 10.07
CA LEU A 301 8.70 22.14 10.99
C LEU A 301 8.03 20.92 11.64
N LEU A 302 7.69 19.90 10.85
CA LEU A 302 7.12 18.65 11.34
C LEU A 302 8.08 17.90 12.27
N TRP A 303 9.37 17.82 11.92
CA TRP A 303 10.38 17.24 12.80
C TRP A 303 10.43 17.99 14.14
N LEU A 304 10.36 19.32 14.13
CA LEU A 304 10.29 20.09 15.37
C LEU A 304 9.06 19.72 16.22
N CYS A 305 7.88 19.52 15.61
CA CYS A 305 6.70 19.05 16.34
C CYS A 305 6.93 17.69 16.99
N TYR A 306 7.44 16.71 16.24
CA TYR A 306 7.60 15.35 16.76
C TYR A 306 8.61 15.26 17.90
N GLU A 307 9.71 16.00 17.81
CA GLU A 307 10.76 16.00 18.84
C GLU A 307 10.32 16.65 20.17
N HIS A 308 9.32 17.52 20.11
CA HIS A 308 8.74 18.21 21.26
C HIS A 308 7.31 17.75 21.56
N GLN A 309 6.96 16.52 21.16
CA GLN A 309 5.67 15.86 21.48
C GLN A 309 4.44 16.69 21.08
N GLY A 310 4.49 17.35 19.94
CA GLY A 310 3.37 18.16 19.43
C GLY A 310 2.23 17.33 18.84
N VAL A 311 1.04 17.94 18.74
CA VAL A 311 -0.17 17.37 18.15
C VAL A 311 -0.28 17.75 16.68
N VAL A 312 -0.09 16.78 15.78
CA VAL A 312 -0.09 16.98 14.33
C VAL A 312 -1.20 16.15 13.66
N LEU A 313 -2.06 16.80 12.88
CA LEU A 313 -3.06 16.10 12.07
C LEU A 313 -2.80 16.25 10.57
N PHE A 314 -2.84 15.15 9.83
CA PHE A 314 -2.95 15.15 8.38
C PHE A 314 -4.42 15.08 7.98
N SER A 315 -4.95 16.11 7.33
CA SER A 315 -6.37 16.23 7.02
C SER A 315 -6.63 16.31 5.51
N GLY A 316 -7.53 15.47 5.00
CA GLY A 316 -7.87 15.46 3.58
C GLY A 316 -8.76 14.30 3.12
N PRO A 317 -9.25 14.34 1.87
CA PRO A 317 -10.08 13.27 1.30
C PRO A 317 -9.38 11.90 1.26
N THR A 318 -10.12 10.85 0.91
CA THR A 318 -9.53 9.52 0.67
C THR A 318 -8.61 9.55 -0.56
N GLY A 319 -7.45 8.88 -0.48
CA GLY A 319 -6.55 8.71 -1.62
C GLY A 319 -5.59 9.87 -1.94
N VAL A 320 -5.59 10.95 -1.15
CA VAL A 320 -4.64 12.08 -1.30
C VAL A 320 -3.26 11.85 -0.69
N GLY A 321 -3.08 10.76 0.07
CA GLY A 321 -1.78 10.36 0.63
C GLY A 321 -1.53 10.70 2.10
N LYS A 322 -2.58 10.91 2.91
CA LYS A 322 -2.44 11.22 4.36
C LYS A 322 -1.58 10.22 5.13
N THR A 323 -1.94 8.93 5.08
CA THR A 323 -1.20 7.87 5.76
C THR A 323 0.22 7.75 5.20
N THR A 324 0.43 8.00 3.91
CA THR A 324 1.77 8.02 3.30
C THR A 324 2.63 9.15 3.87
N LEU A 325 2.08 10.37 3.98
CA LEU A 325 2.77 11.50 4.59
C LEU A 325 3.08 11.22 6.06
N MET A 326 2.10 10.72 6.82
CA MET A 326 2.29 10.35 8.23
C MET A 326 3.40 9.31 8.37
N ASN A 327 3.31 8.19 7.64
CA ASN A 327 4.31 7.11 7.70
C ASN A 327 5.72 7.58 7.34
N ALA A 328 5.86 8.46 6.35
CA ALA A 328 7.16 8.97 5.96
C ALA A 328 7.87 9.71 7.10
N HIS A 329 7.12 10.34 8.01
CA HIS A 329 7.70 11.10 9.10
C HIS A 329 7.91 10.30 10.39
N MET A 330 7.47 9.05 10.46
CA MET A 330 7.67 8.22 11.65
C MET A 330 9.14 8.10 12.09
N PRO A 331 10.14 8.03 11.18
CA PRO A 331 11.55 8.07 11.57
C PRO A 331 11.99 9.35 12.31
N PHE A 332 11.25 10.46 12.22
CA PHE A 332 11.54 11.70 12.94
C PHE A 332 11.00 11.74 14.37
N VAL A 333 10.12 10.80 14.76
CA VAL A 333 9.83 10.58 16.18
C VAL A 333 11.13 10.10 16.85
N PRO A 334 11.56 10.70 17.97
CA PRO A 334 12.84 10.34 18.60
C PRO A 334 13.03 8.83 18.79
N TYR A 335 14.25 8.34 18.57
CA TYR A 335 14.52 6.89 18.57
C TYR A 335 14.32 6.22 19.95
N ASP A 336 14.48 7.01 21.00
CA ASP A 336 14.36 6.66 22.42
C ASP A 336 12.94 6.86 22.97
N ASP A 337 12.03 7.44 22.18
CA ASP A 337 10.61 7.55 22.51
C ASP A 337 9.90 6.21 22.28
N ARG A 338 8.72 6.06 22.88
CA ARG A 338 7.84 4.91 22.72
C ARG A 338 6.58 5.26 21.93
N PRO A 339 6.62 5.18 20.59
CA PRO A 339 5.42 5.40 19.78
C PRO A 339 4.46 4.21 19.84
N VAL A 340 3.17 4.49 19.91
CA VAL A 340 2.10 3.48 19.84
C VAL A 340 1.23 3.78 18.63
N SER A 341 1.25 2.92 17.61
CA SER A 341 0.35 3.04 16.47
C SER A 341 -1.00 2.38 16.73
N ILE A 342 -2.05 3.01 16.24
CA ILE A 342 -3.43 2.54 16.34
C ILE A 342 -4.01 2.57 14.93
N ASP A 343 -4.30 1.39 14.39
CA ASP A 343 -4.67 1.19 13.00
C ASP A 343 -6.05 0.52 12.87
N GLU A 344 -6.89 1.03 11.97
CA GLU A 344 -8.16 0.39 11.66
C GLU A 344 -7.95 -0.82 10.74
N GLY A 345 -8.39 -1.99 11.19
CA GLY A 345 -8.36 -3.26 10.46
C GLY A 345 -6.97 -3.89 10.49
N SER A 346 -6.02 -3.32 9.76
CA SER A 346 -4.62 -3.76 9.75
C SER A 346 -3.65 -2.64 9.99
N ARG A 347 -2.49 -3.03 10.49
CA ARG A 347 -1.29 -2.19 10.57
C ARG A 347 -0.97 -1.52 9.23
N GLU A 348 -1.20 -0.22 9.16
CA GLU A 348 -0.71 0.66 8.11
C GLU A 348 0.55 1.39 8.56
N VAL A 349 0.62 1.73 9.84
CA VAL A 349 1.72 2.50 10.41
C VAL A 349 2.95 1.64 10.60
N ARG A 350 4.08 2.10 10.03
CA ARG A 350 5.39 1.47 10.20
C ARG A 350 6.23 2.30 11.16
N LEU A 351 6.50 1.73 12.33
CA LEU A 351 7.36 2.29 13.35
C LEU A 351 8.75 1.63 13.26
N PRO A 352 9.84 2.39 13.02
CA PRO A 352 11.20 1.85 13.02
C PRO A 352 11.75 1.61 14.45
N HIS A 353 11.06 2.10 15.48
CA HIS A 353 11.48 2.08 16.88
C HIS A 353 11.47 0.67 17.48
N GLU A 354 12.52 0.33 18.25
CA GLU A 354 12.57 -0.92 19.03
C GLU A 354 11.50 -0.97 20.13
N THR A 355 11.16 0.21 20.69
CA THR A 355 10.14 0.41 21.73
C THR A 355 8.72 0.45 21.17
N GLY A 356 8.56 0.55 19.85
CA GLY A 356 7.28 0.81 19.19
C GLY A 356 6.27 -0.33 19.37
N VAL A 357 5.00 0.02 19.56
CA VAL A 357 3.88 -0.92 19.65
C VAL A 357 2.87 -0.60 18.55
N SER A 358 2.31 -1.62 17.90
CA SER A 358 1.24 -1.44 16.91
C SER A 358 -0.01 -2.21 17.34
N LEU A 359 -1.13 -1.50 17.41
CA LEU A 359 -2.44 -1.99 17.77
C LEU A 359 -3.36 -1.93 16.54
N THR A 360 -4.17 -2.97 16.34
CA THR A 360 -5.11 -3.04 15.21
C THR A 360 -6.51 -3.36 15.72
N THR A 361 -7.51 -2.70 15.15
CA THR A 361 -8.91 -3.02 15.50
C THR A 361 -9.26 -4.45 15.12
N ARG A 362 -10.30 -4.99 15.74
CA ARG A 362 -10.80 -6.33 15.45
C ARG A 362 -12.30 -6.30 15.25
N ASP A 363 -12.72 -6.48 14.01
CA ASP A 363 -14.14 -6.63 13.68
C ASP A 363 -14.64 -8.00 14.13
N HIS A 364 -15.84 -8.03 14.73
CA HIS A 364 -16.49 -9.25 15.15
C HIS A 364 -18.00 -9.03 15.30
N GLU A 365 -18.83 -10.03 14.96
CA GLU A 365 -20.29 -9.97 15.10
C GLU A 365 -20.77 -9.77 16.55
N SER A 366 -20.18 -10.51 17.49
CA SER A 366 -20.33 -10.29 18.93
C SER A 366 -19.65 -8.99 19.36
N GLU A 367 -20.46 -8.06 19.88
CA GLU A 367 -20.01 -6.79 20.44
C GLU A 367 -18.89 -6.94 21.49
N TYR A 368 -18.96 -7.95 22.37
CA TYR A 368 -17.93 -8.22 23.38
C TYR A 368 -16.59 -8.66 22.83
N LYS A 369 -16.58 -9.09 21.56
CA LYS A 369 -15.37 -9.48 20.84
C LYS A 369 -15.01 -8.43 19.80
N ARG A 370 -15.71 -7.32 19.66
CA ARG A 370 -15.29 -6.25 18.76
C ARG A 370 -14.31 -5.34 19.51
N VAL A 371 -13.29 -4.88 18.82
CA VAL A 371 -12.32 -3.91 19.35
C VAL A 371 -12.26 -2.75 18.36
N THR A 372 -12.69 -1.57 18.79
CA THR A 372 -12.80 -0.36 17.96
C THR A 372 -11.57 0.53 18.08
N MET A 373 -11.46 1.57 17.23
CA MET A 373 -10.40 2.57 17.34
C MET A 373 -10.40 3.25 18.71
N ALA A 374 -11.57 3.66 19.20
CA ALA A 374 -11.73 4.30 20.51
C ALA A 374 -11.31 3.37 21.67
N ASP A 375 -11.62 2.07 21.58
CA ASP A 375 -11.15 1.09 22.57
C ASP A 375 -9.61 1.04 22.60
N LEU A 376 -8.97 0.99 21.43
CA LEU A 376 -7.50 0.94 21.35
C LEU A 376 -6.83 2.25 21.78
N MET A 377 -7.42 3.40 21.47
CA MET A 377 -6.97 4.70 21.97
C MET A 377 -7.02 4.73 23.50
N THR A 378 -8.11 4.24 24.08
CA THR A 378 -8.24 4.11 25.53
C THR A 378 -7.20 3.16 26.13
N GLU A 379 -6.99 2.00 25.50
CA GLU A 379 -5.99 1.01 25.93
C GLU A 379 -4.55 1.56 25.82
N SER A 380 -4.28 2.40 24.81
CA SER A 380 -2.96 2.97 24.59
C SER A 380 -2.47 3.81 25.77
N ASN A 381 -3.37 4.46 26.52
CA ASN A 381 -3.04 5.19 27.74
C ASN A 381 -2.34 4.32 28.79
N TYR A 382 -2.67 3.03 28.89
CA TYR A 382 -2.02 2.10 29.82
C TYR A 382 -0.64 1.63 29.34
N LEU A 383 -0.33 1.88 28.07
CA LEU A 383 0.96 1.56 27.51
C LEU A 383 2.00 2.62 27.89
N ASN A 384 1.63 3.81 28.35
CA ASN A 384 2.54 4.94 28.57
C ASN A 384 3.28 5.33 27.28
N PRO A 385 2.56 5.81 26.24
CA PRO A 385 3.14 6.24 24.98
C PRO A 385 3.83 7.61 25.14
N ASP A 386 4.97 7.82 24.48
CA ASP A 386 5.51 9.19 24.32
C ASP A 386 4.85 9.90 23.13
N THR A 387 4.39 9.11 22.15
CA THR A 387 3.62 9.57 20.99
C THR A 387 2.57 8.54 20.58
N GLU A 388 1.31 8.95 20.45
CA GLU A 388 0.25 8.14 19.83
C GLU A 388 0.17 8.43 18.33
N VAL A 389 0.18 7.39 17.50
CA VAL A 389 0.07 7.50 16.04
C VAL A 389 -1.26 6.88 15.60
N ILE A 390 -2.27 7.71 15.36
CA ILE A 390 -3.64 7.28 15.12
C ILE A 390 -3.91 7.33 13.61
N ALA A 391 -3.99 6.16 12.97
CA ALA A 391 -4.12 6.08 11.53
C ALA A 391 -5.34 6.83 11.00
N GLU A 392 -6.46 6.81 11.72
CA GLU A 392 -7.70 7.45 11.28
C GLU A 392 -8.62 7.86 12.45
N ILE A 393 -8.96 9.15 12.54
CA ILE A 393 -9.87 9.73 13.55
C ILE A 393 -11.11 10.23 12.81
N ASN A 394 -12.14 9.39 12.70
CA ASN A 394 -13.34 9.71 11.91
C ASN A 394 -14.70 9.35 12.51
N THR A 395 -14.75 8.49 13.54
CA THR A 395 -16.01 8.16 14.22
C THR A 395 -16.27 9.14 15.38
N PRO A 396 -17.54 9.34 15.79
CA PRO A 396 -17.87 10.15 16.96
C PRO A 396 -17.04 9.77 18.19
N GLU A 397 -16.95 8.46 18.47
CA GLU A 397 -16.22 7.91 19.62
C GLU A 397 -14.72 8.17 19.49
N SER A 398 -14.15 8.06 18.29
CA SER A 398 -12.73 8.36 18.06
C SER A 398 -12.43 9.84 18.26
N PHE A 399 -13.35 10.73 17.87
CA PHE A 399 -13.23 12.17 18.10
C PHE A 399 -13.36 12.52 19.59
N GLU A 400 -14.27 11.87 20.31
CA GLU A 400 -14.41 12.00 21.76
C GLU A 400 -13.15 11.52 22.49
N THR A 401 -12.61 10.35 22.15
CA THR A 401 -11.36 9.86 22.76
C THR A 401 -10.17 10.74 22.36
N PHE A 402 -10.10 11.22 21.11
CA PHE A 402 -9.06 12.15 20.68
C PHE A 402 -9.05 13.44 21.52
N ALA A 403 -10.24 13.97 21.84
CA ALA A 403 -10.39 15.12 22.72
C ALA A 403 -9.83 14.86 24.13
N GLU A 404 -9.94 13.64 24.65
CA GLU A 404 -9.29 13.25 25.90
C GLU A 404 -7.77 13.12 25.73
N THR A 405 -7.32 12.45 24.67
CA THR A 405 -5.89 12.20 24.38
C THR A 405 -5.08 13.48 24.27
N VAL A 406 -5.57 14.51 23.54
CA VAL A 406 -4.82 15.77 23.37
C VAL A 406 -4.54 16.50 24.69
N ASN A 407 -5.32 16.22 25.74
CA ASN A 407 -5.15 16.81 27.06
C ASN A 407 -4.20 15.99 27.97
N THR A 408 -3.68 14.84 27.51
CA THR A 408 -2.82 13.96 28.33
C THR A 408 -1.35 14.37 28.37
N GLY A 409 -0.91 15.23 27.45
CA GLY A 409 0.46 15.78 27.41
C GLY A 409 1.49 14.92 26.66
N HIS A 410 1.07 13.86 25.96
CA HIS A 410 1.93 13.10 25.04
C HIS A 410 1.74 13.59 23.60
N GLY A 411 2.69 13.27 22.71
CA GLY A 411 2.59 13.63 21.30
C GLY A 411 1.46 12.88 20.60
N VAL A 412 0.81 13.50 19.63
CA VAL A 412 -0.24 12.84 18.84
C VAL A 412 -0.03 13.12 17.37
N VAL A 413 0.03 12.07 16.56
CA VAL A 413 0.08 12.17 15.11
C VAL A 413 -1.10 11.42 14.53
N GLY A 414 -2.03 12.14 13.90
CA GLY A 414 -3.30 11.56 13.44
C GLY A 414 -3.60 11.83 11.97
N THR A 415 -4.53 11.07 11.39
CA THR A 415 -5.19 11.47 10.15
C THR A 415 -6.69 11.60 10.29
N THR A 416 -7.30 12.52 9.54
CA THR A 416 -8.76 12.71 9.54
C THR A 416 -9.28 13.11 8.16
N HIS A 417 -10.58 12.94 7.92
CA HIS A 417 -11.24 13.25 6.65
C HIS A 417 -11.90 14.63 6.67
N ALA A 418 -11.12 15.67 6.39
CA ALA A 418 -11.64 16.99 6.06
C ALA A 418 -10.79 17.66 4.98
N GLU A 419 -11.42 18.14 3.90
CA GLU A 419 -10.72 18.71 2.75
C GLU A 419 -10.09 20.08 3.02
N ASP A 420 -10.65 20.82 3.98
CA ASP A 420 -10.17 22.14 4.39
C ASP A 420 -10.45 22.37 5.89
N VAL A 421 -9.99 23.51 6.40
CA VAL A 421 -10.16 23.85 7.84
C VAL A 421 -11.63 24.06 8.20
N ARG A 422 -12.45 24.65 7.31
CA ARG A 422 -13.88 24.85 7.57
C ARG A 422 -14.59 23.51 7.75
N THR A 423 -14.26 22.52 6.93
CA THR A 423 -14.79 21.17 6.99
C THR A 423 -14.31 20.45 8.25
N LEU A 424 -13.04 20.62 8.63
CA LEU A 424 -12.50 20.06 9.87
C LEU A 424 -13.26 20.59 11.09
N VAL A 425 -13.41 21.92 11.17
CA VAL A 425 -14.19 22.61 12.20
C VAL A 425 -15.62 22.08 12.25
N ASN A 426 -16.30 21.99 11.09
CA ASN A 426 -17.67 21.48 11.03
C ASN A 426 -17.76 20.07 11.59
N ARG A 427 -16.82 19.19 11.23
CA ARG A 427 -16.80 17.81 11.73
C ARG A 427 -16.63 17.76 13.24
N VAL A 428 -15.64 18.47 13.79
CA VAL A 428 -15.44 18.52 15.24
C VAL A 428 -16.72 18.92 15.98
N VAL A 429 -17.39 19.99 15.52
CA VAL A 429 -18.65 20.47 16.10
C VAL A 429 -19.80 19.48 15.91
N GLU A 430 -19.94 18.89 14.72
CA GLU A 430 -21.00 17.91 14.40
C GLU A 430 -20.86 16.63 15.20
N GLN A 431 -19.63 16.22 15.54
CA GLN A 431 -19.34 15.09 16.42
C GLN A 431 -19.54 15.42 17.92
N GLY A 432 -19.95 16.64 18.25
CA GLY A 432 -20.20 17.06 19.63
C GLY A 432 -18.93 17.39 20.42
N VAL A 433 -17.77 17.48 19.76
CA VAL A 433 -16.51 17.85 20.39
C VAL A 433 -16.43 19.38 20.51
N PRO A 434 -16.08 19.92 21.68
CA PRO A 434 -15.89 21.36 21.85
C PRO A 434 -14.83 21.92 20.89
N ALA A 435 -15.20 22.93 20.11
CA ALA A 435 -14.34 23.50 19.08
C ALA A 435 -13.05 24.15 19.61
N TYR A 436 -13.01 24.57 20.88
CA TYR A 436 -11.78 25.11 21.49
C TYR A 436 -10.64 24.08 21.53
N LEU A 437 -10.95 22.78 21.52
CA LEU A 437 -9.93 21.72 21.50
C LEU A 437 -9.10 21.71 20.20
N LEU A 438 -9.55 22.41 19.16
CA LEU A 438 -8.73 22.63 17.97
C LEU A 438 -7.48 23.46 18.29
N GLU A 439 -7.51 24.30 19.33
CA GLU A 439 -6.36 25.09 19.80
C GLU A 439 -5.25 24.21 20.38
N GLU A 440 -5.58 23.01 20.88
CA GLU A 440 -4.62 22.02 21.35
C GLU A 440 -3.86 21.32 20.20
N ILE A 441 -4.31 21.51 18.95
CA ILE A 441 -3.62 21.00 17.77
C ILE A 441 -2.53 21.98 17.36
N ASP A 442 -1.28 21.49 17.33
CA ASP A 442 -0.12 22.29 16.96
C ASP A 442 -0.08 22.61 15.48
N LEU A 443 -0.35 21.60 14.64
CA LEU A 443 -0.29 21.76 13.19
C LEU A 443 -1.28 20.84 12.47
N VAL A 444 -2.04 21.39 11.51
CA VAL A 444 -2.84 20.60 10.58
C VAL A 444 -2.31 20.75 9.17
N VAL A 445 -1.94 19.63 8.56
CA VAL A 445 -1.38 19.54 7.21
C VAL A 445 -2.42 19.04 6.22
N PHE A 446 -2.61 19.75 5.11
CA PHE A 446 -3.61 19.43 4.09
C PHE A 446 -2.94 18.96 2.78
N PRO A 447 -2.79 17.65 2.58
CA PRO A 447 -2.44 17.09 1.28
C PRO A 447 -3.54 17.30 0.22
N HIS A 448 -3.10 17.45 -1.01
CA HIS A 448 -3.93 17.59 -2.19
C HIS A 448 -3.44 16.65 -3.30
N ARG A 449 -4.37 16.27 -4.20
CA ARG A 449 -4.07 15.46 -5.38
C ARG A 449 -4.66 16.13 -6.62
N SER A 450 -3.83 16.46 -7.59
CA SER A 450 -4.24 17.03 -8.88
C SER A 450 -3.45 16.38 -10.01
N ASP A 451 -4.12 16.03 -11.11
CA ASP A 451 -3.49 15.49 -12.33
C ASP A 451 -2.52 14.31 -12.14
N GLY A 452 -2.74 13.52 -11.08
CA GLY A 452 -1.89 12.39 -10.72
C GLY A 452 -0.82 12.72 -9.67
N ASP A 453 -0.45 13.99 -9.54
CA ASP A 453 0.51 14.48 -8.54
C ASP A 453 -0.13 14.56 -7.15
N ARG A 454 0.68 14.30 -6.12
CA ARG A 454 0.34 14.47 -4.71
C ARG A 454 1.30 15.47 -4.07
N TYR A 455 0.76 16.48 -3.41
CA TYR A 455 1.55 17.51 -2.72
C TYR A 455 0.80 18.06 -1.51
N VAL A 456 1.51 18.65 -0.55
CA VAL A 456 0.88 19.43 0.52
C VAL A 456 0.52 20.80 -0.01
N ALA A 457 -0.76 21.11 -0.03
CA ALA A 457 -1.27 22.40 -0.48
C ALA A 457 -1.10 23.48 0.59
N ARG A 458 -1.31 23.12 1.85
CA ARG A 458 -1.21 24.05 2.98
C ARG A 458 -0.99 23.36 4.32
N ALA A 459 -0.46 24.09 5.30
CA ALA A 459 -0.52 23.72 6.71
C ALA A 459 -0.90 24.93 7.57
N VAL A 460 -1.65 24.70 8.63
CA VAL A 460 -2.18 25.75 9.51
C VAL A 460 -1.92 25.42 10.98
N GLU A 461 -1.81 26.46 11.80
CA GLU A 461 -1.87 26.37 13.26
C GLU A 461 -3.18 27.02 13.75
N PHE A 462 -3.84 26.43 14.75
CA PHE A 462 -4.99 27.06 15.41
C PHE A 462 -4.53 28.01 16.50
N LEU A 463 -5.29 29.09 16.70
CA LEU A 463 -4.96 30.21 17.57
C LEU A 463 -6.13 30.60 18.45
N THR A 464 -5.82 31.12 19.64
CA THR A 464 -6.83 31.87 20.42
C THR A 464 -7.16 33.20 19.73
N PRO A 465 -8.33 33.81 20.00
CA PRO A 465 -8.67 35.14 19.49
C PRO A 465 -7.60 36.20 19.80
N GLU A 466 -7.02 36.19 21.00
CA GLU A 466 -5.96 37.13 21.40
C GLU A 466 -4.68 36.92 20.58
N GLN A 467 -4.32 35.66 20.31
CA GLN A 467 -3.15 35.33 19.50
C GLN A 467 -3.33 35.75 18.03
N ALA A 468 -4.55 35.65 17.51
CA ALA A 468 -4.91 36.11 16.17
C ALA A 468 -4.86 37.63 16.03
N ASP A 469 -5.30 38.38 17.04
CA ASP A 469 -5.25 39.86 17.04
C ASP A 469 -3.82 40.42 16.97
N GLU A 470 -2.84 39.64 17.44
CA GLU A 470 -1.42 40.01 17.41
C GLU A 470 -0.75 39.77 16.04
N LEU A 471 -1.37 39.01 15.14
CA LEU A 471 -0.84 38.71 13.81
C LEU A 471 -0.76 39.97 12.92
N PRO A 472 0.12 39.96 11.90
CA PRO A 472 0.15 41.02 10.90
C PRO A 472 -1.20 41.23 10.20
N PRO A 473 -1.55 42.47 9.79
CA PRO A 473 -2.79 42.72 9.05
C PRO A 473 -2.90 41.87 7.78
N GLY A 474 -3.97 41.07 7.67
CA GLY A 474 -4.19 40.16 6.54
C GLY A 474 -3.63 38.75 6.74
N ALA A 475 -2.95 38.49 7.86
CA ALA A 475 -2.66 37.14 8.33
C ALA A 475 -3.76 36.67 9.32
N GLY A 476 -3.96 35.36 9.38
CA GLY A 476 -5.02 34.76 10.18
C GLY A 476 -6.39 34.77 9.50
N GLU A 477 -7.13 33.68 9.65
CA GLU A 477 -8.51 33.51 9.22
C GLU A 477 -9.38 33.18 10.44
N VAL A 478 -10.65 33.61 10.38
CA VAL A 478 -11.63 33.40 11.44
C VAL A 478 -12.82 32.61 10.91
N ILE A 479 -13.27 31.62 11.67
CA ILE A 479 -14.48 30.84 11.43
C ILE A 479 -15.44 31.04 12.59
N GLU A 480 -16.63 31.55 12.30
CA GLU A 480 -17.71 31.69 13.27
C GLU A 480 -18.68 30.50 13.18
N LYS A 481 -18.88 29.81 14.30
CA LYS A 481 -19.80 28.66 14.42
C LYS A 481 -20.64 28.78 15.70
N GLY A 482 -21.86 29.28 15.55
CA GLY A 482 -22.73 29.52 16.69
C GLY A 482 -22.13 30.59 17.60
N ASP A 483 -21.86 30.21 18.85
CA ASP A 483 -21.21 31.07 19.85
C ASP A 483 -19.70 30.84 19.96
N THR A 484 -19.10 30.04 19.05
CA THR A 484 -17.66 29.75 19.04
C THR A 484 -16.96 30.43 17.87
N THR A 485 -15.91 31.18 18.20
CA THR A 485 -15.00 31.81 17.26
C THR A 485 -13.71 31.00 17.21
N ILE A 486 -13.31 30.55 16.03
CA ILE A 486 -12.11 29.74 15.82
C ILE A 486 -11.17 30.52 14.92
N CYS A 487 -9.97 30.79 15.39
CA CYS A 487 -8.94 31.48 14.63
C CYS A 487 -7.85 30.49 14.20
N PHE A 488 -7.32 30.66 13.00
CA PHE A 488 -6.17 29.87 12.54
C PHE A 488 -5.26 30.72 11.65
N ASN A 489 -3.98 30.34 11.59
CA ASN A 489 -2.98 30.98 10.75
C ASN A 489 -2.45 29.97 9.74
N GLU A 490 -2.43 30.36 8.46
CA GLU A 490 -1.81 29.56 7.41
C GLU A 490 -0.29 29.78 7.45
N VAL A 491 0.43 28.75 7.89
CA VAL A 491 1.88 28.82 8.11
C VAL A 491 2.69 28.26 6.95
N PHE A 492 2.05 27.47 6.09
CA PHE A 492 2.66 26.88 4.91
C PHE A 492 1.64 26.86 3.78
N ALA A 493 2.08 27.17 2.57
CA ALA A 493 1.26 27.10 1.37
C ALA A 493 2.08 26.73 0.15
N ARG A 494 1.44 26.05 -0.81
CA ARG A 494 1.95 25.85 -2.17
C ARG A 494 1.08 26.60 -3.15
N ASP A 495 1.68 27.42 -3.99
CA ASP A 495 0.93 28.16 -5.01
C ASP A 495 0.62 27.30 -6.25
N VAL A 496 -0.07 27.90 -7.22
CA VAL A 496 -0.43 27.23 -8.49
C VAL A 496 0.75 26.99 -9.43
N THR A 497 1.87 27.69 -9.23
CA THR A 497 3.11 27.47 -9.98
C THR A 497 3.92 26.30 -9.43
N GLY A 498 3.57 25.89 -8.20
CA GLY A 498 4.18 24.82 -7.46
C GLY A 498 5.28 25.26 -6.51
N GLU A 499 5.43 26.58 -6.32
CA GLU A 499 6.36 27.15 -5.37
C GLU A 499 5.78 27.03 -3.95
N PHE A 500 6.63 26.58 -3.03
CA PHE A 500 6.31 26.48 -1.62
C PHE A 500 6.69 27.75 -0.89
N SER A 501 5.83 28.17 0.03
CA SER A 501 6.06 29.30 0.92
C SER A 501 5.77 28.91 2.36
N LEU A 502 6.58 29.46 3.26
CA LEU A 502 6.43 29.30 4.70
C LEU A 502 6.24 30.70 5.31
N ALA A 503 5.10 30.94 5.97
CA ALA A 503 4.83 32.20 6.64
C ALA A 503 5.62 32.25 7.96
N GLY A 504 6.53 33.22 8.13
CA GLY A 504 7.41 33.32 9.30
C GLY A 504 8.87 33.57 8.90
N PRO A 505 9.88 33.25 9.73
CA PRO A 505 11.21 33.86 9.70
C PRO A 505 12.15 33.28 8.62
N SER A 506 11.63 33.15 7.41
CA SER A 506 12.38 32.82 6.20
C SER A 506 13.23 34.00 5.71
N ASP A 507 12.97 35.24 6.17
CA ASP A 507 13.83 36.40 5.91
C ASP A 507 14.74 36.76 7.11
N PRO A 508 16.06 36.49 7.05
CA PRO A 508 17.01 36.87 8.09
C PRO A 508 17.15 38.40 8.28
N ALA A 509 16.60 39.22 7.38
CA ALA A 509 16.61 40.68 7.48
C ALA A 509 15.37 41.27 8.17
N ALA A 510 14.34 40.47 8.47
CA ALA A 510 13.12 40.90 9.13
C ALA A 510 12.93 40.13 10.45
N PRO A 511 13.31 40.71 11.61
CA PRO A 511 12.93 40.14 12.90
C PRO A 511 11.43 40.42 13.11
N ASP A 512 10.58 39.67 12.43
CA ASP A 512 9.15 39.63 12.73
C ASP A 512 8.94 38.59 13.83
N ASP A 513 8.91 39.06 15.08
CA ASP A 513 8.74 38.30 16.33
C ASP A 513 7.29 37.78 16.52
N ARG A 514 6.56 37.51 15.42
CA ARG A 514 5.15 37.11 15.43
C ARG A 514 4.80 35.94 14.51
N GLY A 515 5.76 35.40 13.78
CA GLY A 515 5.56 34.24 12.90
C GLY A 515 5.78 32.93 13.66
N PHE A 516 4.79 32.03 13.59
CA PHE A 516 4.67 30.73 14.30
C PHE A 516 4.37 30.82 15.79
N ARG A 517 3.09 30.74 16.16
CA ARG A 517 2.70 30.49 17.56
C ARG A 517 3.16 29.14 18.06
N LEU A 518 3.33 28.18 17.17
CA LEU A 518 4.00 26.93 17.44
C LEU A 518 5.38 27.11 18.11
N PHE A 519 6.22 28.04 17.65
CA PHE A 519 7.54 28.25 18.27
C PHE A 519 7.42 28.80 19.70
N HIS A 520 6.46 29.69 19.93
CA HIS A 520 6.18 30.18 21.28
C HIS A 520 5.62 29.09 22.19
N ARG A 521 4.76 28.19 21.68
CA ARG A 521 4.25 27.03 22.43
C ARG A 521 5.37 26.09 22.83
N ILE A 522 6.24 25.71 21.89
CA ILE A 522 7.40 24.86 22.17
C ILE A 522 8.35 25.55 23.16
N ALA A 523 8.61 26.85 22.97
CA ALA A 523 9.44 27.63 23.88
C ALA A 523 8.89 27.60 25.31
N ALA A 524 7.59 27.80 25.48
CA ALA A 524 6.91 27.73 26.78
C ALA A 524 6.95 26.31 27.38
N ALA A 525 6.70 25.27 26.59
CA ALA A 525 6.71 23.88 27.04
C ALA A 525 8.11 23.38 27.45
N THR A 526 9.16 24.02 26.95
CA THR A 526 10.56 23.61 27.17
C THR A 526 11.38 24.60 27.99
N ASP A 527 10.75 25.63 28.57
CA ASP A 527 11.41 26.72 29.31
C ASP A 527 12.55 27.41 28.53
N ARG A 528 12.36 27.58 27.21
CA ARG A 528 13.31 28.22 26.29
C ARG A 528 12.75 29.54 25.75
N SER A 529 13.60 30.34 25.09
CA SER A 529 13.12 31.51 24.34
C SER A 529 12.66 31.11 22.94
N PRO A 530 11.70 31.83 22.33
CA PRO A 530 11.29 31.59 20.94
C PRO A 530 12.45 31.61 19.95
N GLU A 531 13.45 32.47 20.15
CA GLU A 531 14.63 32.56 19.28
C GLU A 531 15.51 31.31 19.38
N ALA A 532 15.54 30.64 20.53
CA ALA A 532 16.27 29.39 20.69
C ALA A 532 15.58 28.25 19.90
N VAL A 533 14.25 28.21 19.92
CA VAL A 533 13.45 27.26 19.13
C VAL A 533 13.58 27.54 17.63
N GLU A 534 13.58 28.82 17.23
CA GLU A 534 13.81 29.22 15.85
C GLU A 534 15.21 28.84 15.34
N GLN A 535 16.25 28.98 16.19
CA GLN A 535 17.60 28.52 15.86
C GLN A 535 17.66 26.99 15.69
N GLU A 536 16.90 26.25 16.50
CA GLU A 536 16.73 24.81 16.36
C GLU A 536 16.05 24.45 15.04
N PHE A 537 14.94 25.10 14.69
CA PHE A 537 14.28 24.95 13.40
C PHE A 537 15.24 25.18 12.23
N ARG A 538 15.99 26.29 12.23
CA ARG A 538 17.00 26.59 11.20
C ARG A 538 18.10 25.53 11.11
N ARG A 539 18.44 24.89 12.23
CA ARG A 539 19.43 23.80 12.28
C ARG A 539 18.87 22.52 11.67
N LYS A 540 17.65 22.11 12.05
CA LYS A 540 16.94 20.97 11.46
C LYS A 540 16.72 21.14 9.96
N ARG A 541 16.35 22.35 9.51
CA ARG A 541 16.24 22.70 8.09
C ARG A 541 17.52 22.36 7.31
N ARG A 542 18.70 22.74 7.83
CA ARG A 542 19.99 22.39 7.20
C ARG A 542 20.25 20.88 7.15
N TYR A 543 19.82 20.13 8.17
CA TYR A 543 19.92 18.68 8.14
C TYR A 543 18.99 18.06 7.11
N VAL A 544 17.77 18.56 6.97
CA VAL A 544 16.85 18.11 5.92
C VAL A 544 17.40 18.41 4.52
N GLU A 545 18.02 19.58 4.30
CA GLU A 545 18.73 19.90 3.04
C GLU A 545 19.84 18.88 2.78
N PHE A 546 20.66 18.59 3.79
CA PHE A 546 21.71 17.58 3.68
C PHE A 546 21.16 16.18 3.35
N LEU A 547 20.12 15.73 4.03
CA LEU A 547 19.46 14.43 3.77
C LEU A 547 18.96 14.34 2.32
N HIS A 548 18.40 15.43 1.81
CA HIS A 548 17.91 15.52 0.45
C HIS A 548 19.03 15.46 -0.59
N ASP A 549 20.09 16.24 -0.37
CA ASP A 549 21.23 16.38 -1.28
C ASP A 549 22.04 15.07 -1.37
N GLU A 550 22.29 14.41 -0.22
CA GLU A 550 22.95 13.10 -0.17
C GLU A 550 22.03 11.95 -0.60
N GLY A 551 20.71 12.17 -0.59
CA GLY A 551 19.75 11.17 -1.04
C GLY A 551 19.61 9.98 -0.10
N VAL A 552 19.47 10.25 1.19
CA VAL A 552 19.19 9.24 2.22
C VAL A 552 17.74 8.77 2.09
N ARG A 553 17.50 7.72 1.28
CA ARG A 553 16.15 7.22 0.94
C ARG A 553 15.73 5.96 1.69
N ALA A 554 16.67 5.24 2.28
CA ALA A 554 16.34 4.04 3.03
C ALA A 554 15.86 4.43 4.43
N VAL A 555 14.70 3.90 4.85
CA VAL A 555 14.12 4.20 6.17
C VAL A 555 15.10 3.90 7.31
N GLY A 556 15.82 2.77 7.24
CA GLY A 556 16.82 2.40 8.25
C GLY A 556 18.00 3.37 8.30
N GLU A 557 18.55 3.75 7.15
CA GLU A 557 19.67 4.70 7.06
C GLU A 557 19.27 6.09 7.59
N LEU A 558 18.07 6.55 7.25
CA LEU A 558 17.51 7.80 7.78
C LEU A 558 17.37 7.72 9.30
N PHE A 559 16.79 6.64 9.82
CA PHE A 559 16.55 6.47 11.25
C PHE A 559 17.86 6.40 12.06
N ASP A 560 18.86 5.66 11.57
CA ASP A 560 20.18 5.57 12.19
C ASP A 560 20.88 6.94 12.24
N LEU A 561 20.80 7.72 11.15
CA LEU A 561 21.39 9.06 11.11
C LEU A 561 20.69 10.03 12.07
N LEU A 562 19.36 9.96 12.20
CA LEU A 562 18.60 10.77 13.16
C LEU A 562 18.93 10.38 14.60
N ALA A 563 19.09 9.08 14.89
CA ALA A 563 19.53 8.58 16.20
C ALA A 563 20.94 9.07 16.56
N ASP A 564 21.87 9.06 15.60
CA ASP A 564 23.22 9.58 15.76
C ASP A 564 23.24 11.10 16.03
N LEU A 565 22.44 11.87 15.27
CA LEU A 565 22.29 13.32 15.47
C LEU A 565 21.76 13.65 16.88
N ARG A 566 20.83 12.85 17.39
CA ARG A 566 20.29 13.01 18.75
C ARG A 566 21.28 12.60 19.83
N THR A 567 22.06 11.55 19.59
CA THR A 567 23.02 11.01 20.57
C THR A 567 24.26 11.88 20.71
N ASP A 568 24.87 12.29 19.60
CA ASP A 568 26.01 13.21 19.56
C ASP A 568 26.01 14.00 18.24
N GLU A 569 25.33 15.15 18.26
CA GLU A 569 25.23 16.03 17.11
C GLU A 569 26.60 16.48 16.58
N ALA A 570 27.55 16.81 17.47
CA ALA A 570 28.84 17.35 17.09
C ALA A 570 29.71 16.30 16.39
N ALA A 571 29.76 15.08 16.93
CA ALA A 571 30.48 13.97 16.32
C ALA A 571 29.85 13.56 14.98
N THR A 572 28.52 13.54 14.91
CA THR A 572 27.79 13.19 13.69
C THR A 572 28.05 14.21 12.59
N VAL A 573 27.94 15.52 12.87
CA VAL A 573 28.24 16.59 11.91
C VAL A 573 29.70 16.53 11.44
N GLU A 574 30.65 16.27 12.33
CA GLU A 574 32.06 16.09 11.95
C GLU A 574 32.26 14.87 11.03
N ARG A 575 31.57 13.75 11.29
CA ARG A 575 31.58 12.56 10.43
C ARG A 575 31.02 12.88 9.04
N LEU A 576 29.85 13.52 8.96
CA LEU A 576 29.22 13.91 7.70
C LEU A 576 30.13 14.84 6.87
N ARG A 577 30.77 15.82 7.52
CA ARG A 577 31.74 16.71 6.85
C ARG A 577 32.94 15.97 6.26
N ARG A 578 33.46 14.95 6.96
CA ARG A 578 34.60 14.17 6.45
C ARG A 578 34.24 13.32 5.25
N THR A 579 33.05 12.71 5.24
CA THR A 579 32.55 11.93 4.11
C THR A 579 32.36 12.82 2.89
N ALA A 580 31.73 14.00 3.03
CA ALA A 580 31.56 14.95 1.94
C ALA A 580 32.90 15.44 1.33
N VAL A 581 33.96 15.57 2.13
CA VAL A 581 35.31 15.90 1.64
C VAL A 581 35.98 14.74 0.92
N ALA A 582 35.66 13.49 1.29
CA ALA A 582 36.22 12.29 0.67
C ALA A 582 35.59 11.98 -0.71
N ASP A 583 34.29 12.25 -0.87
CA ASP A 583 33.55 11.99 -2.12
C ASP A 583 33.70 13.14 -3.16
N GLY A 584 34.19 14.30 -2.74
CA GLY A 584 34.47 15.47 -3.59
C GLY A 584 35.92 15.59 -4.12
N GLY A 585 36.69 14.49 -4.13
CA GLY A 585 38.12 14.43 -4.51
C GLY A 585 38.42 13.95 -5.93
#